data_AF-A0A936D8K7-F1
#
_entry.id   AF-A0A936D8K7-F1
#
_cell.length_a   1.000
_cell.length_b   1.000
_cell.length_c   1.000
_cell.angle_alpha   90.00
_cell.angle_beta   90.00
_cell.angle_gamma   90.00
#
_symmetry.space_group_name_H-M   'P 1'
#
loop_
_entity.id
_entity.type
_entity.pdbx_description
1 polymer ?
#
loop_
_entity_poly.entity_id
_entity_poly.type
_entity_poly.pdbx_seq_one_letter_code
_entity_poly.pdbx_strand_id
1 'polypeptide(L)'
;MLDRVLSLLVFASLGTGVVRRYLMLNRLWLRKHERSVAESISVVALLLSLATSLPFLAKNVLRHDMKGSLNELVFLLSNVAMLVVGIGLFVPDPLRPTMLARLVNALKLERVEVTDLLKSLALPRGKDLLVAIMHGVAASDHVLDPREREEISRFARAWGVPYEPGRGREATADPVALRRDVERYVSLAPPADEARALRRVLDHLVRIDGVEHGEERVVLGEIFGLLDRYLTGSPSPSFRVLVVPQSDEQEDAIVALVPEAKRGHRAGGVAYALGTFCSRAYAEKISEAYRTSGLLTVVVSEEEAATVAPPPADEGDEANP
;
A
#
# COMPACT_ATOMS: atom_id res chain seq x y z
N MET A 1 1.76 39.77 29.91
CA MET A 1 0.92 39.49 28.72
C MET A 1 1.24 38.15 28.09
N LEU A 2 2.52 37.82 27.88
CA LEU A 2 2.97 36.55 27.31
C LEU A 2 2.39 35.31 28.03
N ASP A 3 2.41 35.27 29.36
CA ASP A 3 1.87 34.13 30.14
C ASP A 3 0.37 33.90 29.95
N ARG A 4 -0.41 34.97 29.76
CA ARG A 4 -1.86 34.85 29.50
C ARG A 4 -2.11 34.31 28.10
N VAL A 5 -1.33 34.76 27.12
CA VAL A 5 -1.42 34.27 25.74
C VAL A 5 -0.99 32.80 25.65
N LEU A 6 0.12 32.43 26.29
CA LEU A 6 0.58 31.04 26.37
C LEU A 6 -0.44 30.15 27.08
N SER A 7 -1.02 30.60 28.19
CA SER A 7 -2.06 29.85 28.90
C SER A 7 -3.32 29.62 28.05
N LEU A 8 -3.73 30.63 27.28
CA LEU A 8 -4.85 30.52 26.35
C LEU A 8 -4.55 29.54 25.21
N LEU A 9 -3.35 29.62 24.63
CA LEU A 9 -2.91 28.71 23.57
C LEU A 9 -2.84 27.26 24.04
N VAL A 10 -2.30 27.01 25.24
CA VAL A 10 -2.27 25.67 25.84
C VAL A 10 -3.69 25.14 26.05
N PHE A 11 -4.61 25.97 26.54
CA PHE A 11 -6.01 25.58 26.73
C PHE A 11 -6.72 25.28 25.41
N ALA A 12 -6.49 26.10 24.38
CA ALA A 12 -7.02 25.87 23.04
C ALA A 12 -6.49 24.56 22.44
N SER A 13 -5.18 24.30 22.56
CA SER A 13 -4.56 23.06 22.07
C SER A 13 -5.12 21.81 22.76
N LEU A 14 -5.42 21.89 24.06
CA LEU A 14 -6.06 20.82 24.81
C LEU A 14 -7.46 20.54 24.27
N GLY A 15 -8.26 21.59 24.05
CA GLY A 15 -9.60 21.49 23.45
C GLY A 15 -9.56 20.85 22.06
N THR A 16 -8.65 21.28 21.20
CA THR A 16 -8.47 20.68 19.87
C THR A 16 -8.07 19.20 19.96
N GLY A 17 -7.20 18.83 20.90
CA GLY A 17 -6.81 17.44 21.14
C GLY A 17 -7.98 16.54 21.54
N VAL A 18 -8.85 17.03 22.43
CA VAL A 18 -10.07 16.33 22.84
C VAL A 18 -11.02 16.13 21.66
N VAL A 19 -11.29 17.20 20.89
CA VAL A 19 -12.19 17.13 19.72
C VAL A 19 -11.64 16.16 18.67
N ARG A 20 -10.34 16.22 18.37
CA ARG A 20 -9.71 15.31 17.40
C ARG A 20 -9.88 13.84 17.80
N ARG A 21 -9.63 13.52 19.07
CA ARG A 21 -9.82 12.15 19.60
C ARG A 21 -11.27 11.72 19.53
N TYR A 22 -12.19 12.59 19.92
CA TYR A 22 -13.62 12.32 19.82
C TYR A 22 -14.02 11.99 18.37
N LEU A 23 -13.59 12.77 17.39
CA LEU A 23 -13.93 12.54 15.98
C LEU A 23 -13.35 11.22 15.45
N MET A 24 -12.10 10.90 15.79
CA MET A 24 -11.47 9.61 15.44
C MET A 24 -12.24 8.44 16.06
N LEU A 25 -12.57 8.54 17.36
CA LEU A 25 -13.29 7.50 18.07
C LEU A 25 -14.72 7.35 17.53
N ASN A 26 -15.43 8.45 17.29
CA ASN A 26 -16.80 8.45 16.81
C ASN A 26 -16.93 7.71 15.47
N ARG A 27 -15.99 7.95 14.54
CA ARG A 27 -15.97 7.28 13.23
C ARG A 27 -15.84 5.76 13.36
N LEU A 28 -14.95 5.29 14.24
CA LEU A 28 -14.77 3.85 14.51
C LEU A 28 -15.96 3.27 15.30
N TRP A 29 -16.51 4.03 16.24
CA TRP A 29 -17.60 3.61 17.11
C TRP A 29 -18.90 3.33 16.36
N LEU A 30 -19.20 4.11 15.31
CA LEU A 30 -20.36 3.88 14.44
C LEU A 30 -20.27 2.53 13.71
N ARG A 31 -19.06 2.06 13.41
CA ARG A 31 -18.79 0.83 12.66
C ARG A 31 -18.24 -0.32 13.53
N LYS A 32 -18.34 -0.22 14.86
CA LYS A 32 -17.79 -1.19 15.82
C LYS A 32 -18.29 -2.64 15.67
N HIS A 33 -19.39 -2.83 14.93
CA HIS A 33 -19.96 -4.15 14.67
C HIS A 33 -19.33 -4.85 13.45
N GLU A 34 -18.60 -4.11 12.62
CA GLU A 34 -17.88 -4.64 11.46
C GLU A 34 -16.59 -5.33 11.90
N ARG A 35 -16.40 -6.57 11.46
CA ARG A 35 -15.21 -7.37 11.80
C ARG A 35 -13.91 -6.73 11.30
N SER A 36 -13.93 -6.17 10.09
CA SER A 36 -12.78 -5.47 9.50
C SER A 36 -12.31 -4.26 10.33
N VAL A 37 -13.21 -3.60 11.07
CA VAL A 37 -12.87 -2.47 11.94
C VAL A 37 -12.21 -2.93 13.23
N ALA A 38 -12.66 -4.06 13.79
CA ALA A 38 -12.01 -4.65 14.96
C ALA A 38 -10.60 -5.14 14.62
N GLU A 39 -10.46 -5.83 13.48
CA GLU A 39 -9.18 -6.39 13.01
C GLU A 39 -8.17 -5.33 12.57
N SER A 40 -8.62 -4.12 12.19
CA SER A 40 -7.71 -3.01 11.84
C SER A 40 -7.07 -2.31 13.05
N ILE A 41 -7.47 -2.64 14.28
CA ILE A 41 -6.98 -1.99 15.50
C ILE A 41 -5.92 -2.87 16.16
N SER A 42 -4.68 -2.37 16.28
CA SER A 42 -3.62 -3.08 17.03
C SER A 42 -3.95 -3.11 18.53
N VAL A 43 -4.28 -4.31 19.01
CA VAL A 43 -4.59 -4.56 20.43
C VAL A 43 -3.32 -4.47 21.27
N VAL A 44 -2.18 -4.95 20.75
CA VAL A 44 -0.88 -4.82 21.43
C VAL A 44 -0.49 -3.36 21.63
N ALA A 45 -0.62 -2.52 20.61
CA ALA A 45 -0.29 -1.09 20.73
C ALA A 45 -1.15 -0.37 21.77
N LEU A 46 -2.44 -0.71 21.85
CA LEU A 46 -3.35 -0.15 22.84
C LEU A 46 -3.02 -0.60 24.26
N LEU A 47 -2.68 -1.88 24.47
CA LEU A 47 -2.23 -2.37 25.77
C LEU A 47 -0.93 -1.68 26.22
N LEU A 48 0.03 -1.48 25.31
CA LEU A 48 1.26 -0.76 25.61
C LEU A 48 0.98 0.70 25.95
N SER A 49 0.10 1.34 25.19
CA SER A 49 -0.32 2.72 25.44
C SER A 49 -0.99 2.87 26.82
N LEU A 50 -1.85 1.93 27.22
CA LEU A 50 -2.45 1.90 28.56
C LEU A 50 -1.40 1.68 29.65
N ALA A 51 -0.44 0.78 29.42
CA ALA A 51 0.66 0.53 30.35
C ALA A 51 1.51 1.78 30.58
N THR A 52 1.71 2.62 29.57
CA THR A 52 2.42 3.91 29.71
C THR A 52 1.57 5.01 30.33
N SER A 53 0.29 5.10 29.98
CA SER A 53 -0.60 6.18 30.44
C SER A 53 -0.94 6.10 31.93
N LEU A 54 -1.04 4.90 32.49
CA LEU A 54 -1.35 4.70 33.91
C LEU A 54 -0.30 5.36 34.84
N PRO A 55 1.02 5.12 34.66
CA PRO A 55 2.06 5.85 35.38
C PRO A 55 2.00 7.38 35.22
N PHE A 56 1.74 7.89 34.01
CA PHE A 56 1.63 9.33 33.77
C PHE A 56 0.43 9.94 34.50
N LEU A 57 -0.72 9.27 34.48
CA LEU A 57 -1.91 9.71 35.21
C LEU A 57 -1.62 9.75 36.72
N ALA A 58 -1.03 8.68 37.26
CA ALA A 58 -0.64 8.62 38.66
C ALA A 58 0.32 9.76 39.04
N LYS A 59 1.34 10.00 38.21
CA LYS A 59 2.30 11.10 38.40
C LYS A 59 1.61 12.47 38.40
N ASN A 60 0.68 12.72 37.48
CA ASN A 60 0.00 14.01 37.36
C ASN A 60 -0.96 14.26 38.54
N VAL A 61 -1.67 13.21 38.98
CA VAL A 61 -2.55 13.27 40.16
C VAL A 61 -1.74 13.55 41.42
N LEU A 62 -0.62 12.85 41.62
CA LEU A 62 0.28 13.05 42.77
C LEU A 62 0.89 14.46 42.81
N ARG A 63 1.07 15.10 41.65
CA ARG A 63 1.60 16.48 41.54
C ARG A 63 0.50 17.56 41.58
N HIS A 64 -0.75 17.17 41.81
CA HIS A 64 -1.91 18.07 41.72
C HIS A 64 -2.01 18.82 40.38
N ASP A 65 -1.43 18.27 39.30
CA ASP A 65 -1.53 18.85 37.97
C ASP A 65 -2.87 18.47 37.34
N MET A 66 -3.87 19.32 37.55
CA MET A 66 -5.23 19.11 37.04
C MET A 66 -5.29 19.06 35.51
N LYS A 67 -4.45 19.87 34.83
CA LYS A 67 -4.46 19.91 33.36
C LYS A 67 -3.86 18.64 32.78
N GLY A 68 -2.70 18.22 33.29
CA GLY A 68 -2.06 16.97 32.90
C GLY A 68 -2.93 15.76 33.22
N SER A 69 -3.59 15.75 34.38
CA SER A 69 -4.49 14.67 34.77
C SER A 69 -5.70 14.56 33.85
N LEU A 70 -6.32 15.69 33.48
CA LEU A 70 -7.47 15.70 32.57
C LEU A 70 -7.07 15.22 31.17
N ASN A 71 -5.93 15.67 30.65
CA ASN A 71 -5.44 15.23 29.35
C ASN A 71 -5.18 13.72 29.32
N GLU A 72 -4.49 13.21 30.33
CA GLU A 72 -4.16 11.79 30.42
C GLU A 72 -5.42 10.93 30.63
N LEU A 73 -6.41 11.42 31.37
CA LEU A 73 -7.69 10.75 31.54
C LEU A 73 -8.44 10.61 30.21
N VAL A 74 -8.49 11.67 29.40
CA VAL A 74 -9.11 11.61 28.06
C VAL A 74 -8.36 10.63 27.17
N PHE A 75 -7.02 10.63 27.21
CA PHE A 75 -6.18 9.68 26.47
C PHE A 75 -6.50 8.23 26.85
N LEU A 76 -6.54 7.96 28.15
CA LEU A 76 -6.80 6.63 28.71
C LEU A 76 -8.20 6.14 28.33
N LEU A 77 -9.23 6.95 28.53
CA LEU A 77 -10.60 6.58 28.16
C LEU A 77 -10.75 6.31 26.66
N SER A 78 -10.08 7.10 25.81
CA SER A 78 -10.08 6.89 24.36
C SER A 78 -9.45 5.55 24.00
N ASN A 79 -8.31 5.21 24.58
CA ASN A 79 -7.63 3.93 24.33
C ASN A 79 -8.42 2.73 24.83
N VAL A 80 -9.08 2.85 26.00
CA VAL A 80 -9.98 1.80 26.50
C VAL A 80 -11.13 1.59 25.53
N ALA A 81 -11.78 2.65 25.07
CA ALA A 81 -12.87 2.55 24.11
C ALA A 81 -12.42 1.87 22.81
N MET A 82 -11.25 2.24 22.30
CA MET A 82 -10.68 1.66 21.07
C MET A 82 -10.26 0.20 21.28
N LEU A 83 -9.77 -0.16 22.46
CA LEU A 83 -9.39 -1.53 22.82
C LEU A 83 -10.61 -2.43 22.86
N VAL A 84 -11.74 -1.95 23.40
CA VAL A 84 -13.00 -2.71 23.42
C VAL A 84 -13.49 -2.99 21.99
N VAL A 85 -13.30 -2.04 21.07
CA VAL A 85 -13.60 -2.23 19.64
C VAL A 85 -12.62 -3.20 18.99
N GLY A 86 -11.31 -3.06 19.23
CA GLY A 86 -10.26 -3.91 18.64
C GLY A 86 -10.30 -5.38 19.10
N ILE A 87 -10.72 -5.63 20.34
CA ILE A 87 -11.01 -6.98 20.84
C ILE A 87 -12.26 -7.58 20.15
N GLY A 88 -13.01 -6.77 19.40
CA GLY A 88 -14.19 -7.19 18.66
C GLY A 88 -15.37 -7.46 19.57
N LEU A 89 -15.49 -6.80 20.73
CA LEU A 89 -16.57 -7.08 21.70
C LEU A 89 -17.97 -6.96 21.09
N PHE A 90 -18.12 -6.03 20.14
CA PHE A 90 -19.39 -5.72 19.47
C PHE A 90 -19.62 -6.49 18.17
N VAL A 91 -18.67 -7.33 17.75
CA VAL A 91 -18.79 -8.16 16.56
C VAL A 91 -19.63 -9.40 16.90
N PRO A 92 -20.73 -9.66 16.15
CA PRO A 92 -21.55 -10.84 16.34
C PRO A 92 -20.72 -12.12 16.20
N ASP A 93 -20.77 -12.98 17.23
CA ASP A 93 -20.05 -14.26 17.23
C ASP A 93 -21.02 -15.37 17.68
N PRO A 94 -21.22 -16.44 16.89
CA PRO A 94 -22.08 -17.57 17.24
C PRO A 94 -21.72 -18.24 18.56
N LEU A 95 -20.45 -18.19 18.97
CA LEU A 95 -19.92 -18.91 20.12
C LEU A 95 -19.94 -18.09 21.42
N ARG A 96 -20.32 -16.81 21.36
CA ARG A 96 -20.33 -15.85 22.49
C ARG A 96 -19.14 -15.99 23.46
N PRO A 97 -17.88 -15.94 22.99
CA PRO A 97 -16.71 -16.07 23.86
C PRO A 97 -16.65 -14.93 24.89
N THR A 98 -16.05 -15.22 26.05
CA THR A 98 -15.80 -14.24 27.12
C THR A 98 -14.85 -13.12 26.68
N MET A 99 -14.88 -11.97 27.35
CA MET A 99 -14.00 -10.83 27.02
C MET A 99 -12.52 -11.21 27.04
N LEU A 100 -12.09 -12.02 28.01
CA LEU A 100 -10.74 -12.54 28.09
C LEU A 100 -10.40 -13.47 26.91
N ALA A 101 -11.33 -14.34 26.52
CA ALA A 101 -11.14 -15.21 25.35
C ALA A 101 -11.01 -14.38 24.06
N ARG A 102 -11.82 -13.33 23.90
CA ARG A 102 -11.68 -12.39 22.76
C ARG A 102 -10.35 -11.64 22.78
N LEU A 103 -9.91 -11.15 23.94
CA LEU A 103 -8.62 -10.48 24.08
C LEU A 103 -7.46 -11.43 23.74
N VAL A 104 -7.45 -12.63 24.30
CA VAL A 104 -6.43 -13.65 24.02
C VAL A 104 -6.45 -14.04 22.54
N ASN A 105 -7.63 -14.16 21.93
CA ASN A 105 -7.76 -14.45 20.50
C ASN A 105 -7.25 -13.30 19.64
N ALA A 106 -7.56 -12.04 19.98
CA ALA A 106 -7.06 -10.87 19.25
C ALA A 106 -5.52 -10.76 19.35
N LEU A 107 -4.95 -10.98 20.53
CA LEU A 107 -3.50 -11.03 20.74
C LEU A 107 -2.83 -12.20 20.00
N LYS A 108 -3.50 -13.36 19.96
CA LYS A 108 -3.04 -14.51 19.18
C LYS A 108 -3.09 -14.20 17.70
N LEU A 109 -4.18 -13.62 17.19
CA LEU A 109 -4.32 -13.26 15.77
C LEU A 109 -3.19 -12.31 15.33
N GLU A 110 -2.94 -11.23 16.09
CA GLU A 110 -1.88 -10.26 15.78
C GLU A 110 -0.47 -10.88 15.76
N ARG A 111 -0.19 -11.85 16.64
CA ARG A 111 1.12 -12.53 16.71
C ARG A 111 1.24 -13.73 15.75
N VAL A 112 0.15 -14.43 15.51
CA VAL A 112 0.06 -15.61 14.63
C VAL A 112 0.15 -15.17 13.18
N GLU A 113 -0.45 -14.05 12.80
CA GLU A 113 -0.44 -13.56 11.42
C GLU A 113 0.99 -13.37 10.89
N VAL A 114 1.84 -12.64 11.61
CA VAL A 114 3.26 -12.45 11.22
C VAL A 114 4.06 -13.75 11.27
N THR A 115 3.84 -14.57 12.29
CA THR A 115 4.57 -15.84 12.45
C THR A 115 4.18 -16.85 11.38
N ASP A 116 2.91 -16.89 10.98
CA ASP A 116 2.40 -17.75 9.93
C ASP A 116 2.79 -17.23 8.54
N LEU A 117 2.91 -15.91 8.34
CA LEU A 117 3.53 -15.35 7.15
C LEU A 117 4.99 -15.83 7.01
N LEU A 118 5.78 -15.73 8.07
CA LEU A 118 7.16 -16.24 8.10
C LEU A 118 7.24 -17.75 7.84
N LYS A 119 6.34 -18.55 8.42
CA LYS A 119 6.28 -20.00 8.15
C LYS A 119 5.88 -20.31 6.71
N SER A 120 4.93 -19.55 6.15
CA SER A 120 4.48 -19.73 4.76
C SER A 120 5.57 -19.39 3.73
N LEU A 121 6.60 -18.66 4.16
CA LEU A 121 7.79 -18.32 3.39
C LEU A 121 9.05 -18.80 4.12
N ALA A 122 9.09 -20.04 4.60
CA ALA A 122 10.20 -20.52 5.43
C ALA A 122 11.57 -20.51 4.72
N LEU A 123 11.60 -20.57 3.38
CA LEU A 123 12.80 -20.41 2.53
C LEU A 123 12.35 -20.18 1.07
N PRO A 124 11.91 -18.97 0.74
CA PRO A 124 11.26 -18.75 -0.54
C PRO A 124 12.26 -18.66 -1.68
N ARG A 125 11.82 -19.01 -2.89
CA ARG A 125 12.62 -18.83 -4.10
C ARG A 125 12.85 -17.35 -4.35
N GLY A 126 14.08 -16.97 -4.67
CA GLY A 126 14.40 -15.57 -4.94
C GLY A 126 14.22 -14.66 -3.71
N LYS A 127 14.59 -15.14 -2.51
CA LYS A 127 14.56 -14.37 -1.25
C LYS A 127 15.12 -12.95 -1.36
N ASP A 128 16.16 -12.72 -2.16
CA ASP A 128 16.73 -11.39 -2.39
C ASP A 128 15.78 -10.47 -3.17
N LEU A 129 15.04 -11.03 -4.14
CA LEU A 129 13.98 -10.31 -4.87
C LEU A 129 12.80 -10.01 -3.98
N LEU A 130 12.42 -10.95 -3.09
CA LEU A 130 11.34 -10.70 -2.14
C LEU A 130 11.66 -9.54 -1.21
N VAL A 131 12.88 -9.49 -0.67
CA VAL A 131 13.33 -8.34 0.14
C VAL A 131 13.35 -7.05 -0.68
N ALA A 132 13.79 -7.09 -1.94
CA ALA A 132 13.76 -5.93 -2.83
C ALA A 132 12.33 -5.44 -3.13
N ILE A 133 11.40 -6.35 -3.39
CA ILE A 133 9.98 -6.03 -3.65
C ILE A 133 9.35 -5.42 -2.39
N MET A 134 9.56 -6.04 -1.22
CA MET A 134 9.05 -5.50 0.05
C MET A 134 9.59 -4.09 0.32
N HIS A 135 10.89 -3.88 0.09
CA HIS A 135 11.51 -2.56 0.23
C HIS A 135 10.95 -1.55 -0.77
N GLY A 136 10.80 -1.94 -2.04
CA GLY A 136 10.28 -1.04 -3.08
C GLY A 136 8.84 -0.63 -2.83
N VAL A 137 7.99 -1.53 -2.32
CA VAL A 137 6.61 -1.18 -1.92
C VAL A 137 6.63 -0.18 -0.79
N ALA A 138 7.33 -0.46 0.31
CA ALA A 138 7.38 0.40 1.49
C ALA A 138 8.15 1.72 1.27
N ALA A 139 8.92 1.84 0.19
CA ALA A 139 9.61 3.08 -0.18
C ALA A 139 8.88 3.86 -1.29
N SER A 140 7.65 3.46 -1.67
CA SER A 140 6.93 4.04 -2.82
C SER A 140 6.62 5.52 -2.66
N ASP A 141 6.48 6.01 -1.43
CA ASP A 141 6.21 7.41 -1.08
C ASP A 141 7.48 8.20 -0.72
N HIS A 142 8.66 7.61 -0.98
CA HIS A 142 9.99 8.13 -0.63
C HIS A 142 10.29 8.20 0.88
N VAL A 143 9.43 7.67 1.76
CA VAL A 143 9.62 7.69 3.22
C VAL A 143 9.39 6.29 3.80
N LEU A 144 10.47 5.55 4.02
CA LEU A 144 10.37 4.25 4.70
C LEU A 144 10.18 4.41 6.21
N ASP A 145 9.03 4.01 6.76
CA ASP A 145 8.74 4.10 8.19
C ASP A 145 9.62 3.13 9.01
N PRO A 146 10.07 3.50 10.22
CA PRO A 146 10.86 2.62 11.07
C PRO A 146 10.22 1.25 11.36
N ARG A 147 8.89 1.15 11.39
CA ARG A 147 8.16 -0.11 11.63
C ARG A 147 8.22 -1.02 10.41
N GLU A 148 7.98 -0.49 9.22
CA GLU A 148 8.11 -1.24 7.96
C GLU A 148 9.54 -1.72 7.77
N ARG A 149 10.51 -0.84 8.04
CA ARG A 149 11.94 -1.16 8.04
C ARG A 149 12.25 -2.34 8.97
N GLU A 150 11.74 -2.34 10.19
CA GLU A 150 11.96 -3.42 11.14
C GLU A 150 11.30 -4.73 10.68
N GLU A 151 10.10 -4.65 10.09
CA GLU A 151 9.41 -5.82 9.58
C GLU A 151 10.14 -6.45 8.39
N ILE A 152 10.57 -5.65 7.41
CA ILE A 152 11.39 -6.13 6.29
C ILE A 152 12.70 -6.73 6.81
N SER A 153 13.32 -6.09 7.81
CA SER A 153 14.54 -6.61 8.46
C SER A 153 14.30 -7.95 9.13
N ARG A 154 13.11 -8.19 9.70
CA ARG A 154 12.74 -9.48 10.28
C ARG A 154 12.66 -10.57 9.22
N PHE A 155 12.01 -10.33 8.08
CA PHE A 155 11.99 -11.27 6.96
C PHE A 155 13.38 -11.52 6.38
N ALA A 156 14.17 -10.46 6.16
CA ALA A 156 15.53 -10.57 5.64
C ALA A 156 16.43 -11.40 6.56
N ARG A 157 16.37 -11.17 7.88
CA ARG A 157 17.09 -11.98 8.89
C ARG A 157 16.64 -13.44 8.87
N ALA A 158 15.33 -13.70 8.78
CA ALA A 158 14.80 -15.06 8.72
C ALA A 158 15.31 -15.83 7.49
N TRP A 159 15.51 -15.14 6.36
CA TRP A 159 16.01 -15.73 5.11
C TRP A 159 17.53 -15.67 4.94
N GLY A 160 18.25 -15.05 5.89
CA GLY A 160 19.69 -14.81 5.80
C GLY A 160 20.08 -13.91 4.63
N VAL A 161 19.24 -12.93 4.29
CA VAL A 161 19.50 -11.91 3.27
C VAL A 161 20.13 -10.69 3.96
N PRO A 162 21.30 -10.20 3.51
CA PRO A 162 21.87 -8.98 4.05
C PRO A 162 20.99 -7.79 3.65
N TYR A 163 20.32 -7.19 4.63
CA TYR A 163 19.47 -6.02 4.44
C TYR A 163 19.92 -4.93 5.42
N GLU A 164 20.56 -3.89 4.88
CA GLU A 164 20.93 -2.70 5.62
C GLU A 164 20.09 -1.52 5.10
N PRO A 165 19.11 -1.05 5.88
CA PRO A 165 18.27 0.05 5.43
C PRO A 165 19.09 1.34 5.49
N GLY A 166 19.35 1.93 4.31
CA GLY A 166 20.20 3.11 4.12
C GLY A 166 21.61 2.86 3.57
N ARG A 167 21.99 1.62 3.22
CA ARG A 167 23.24 1.33 2.49
C ARG A 167 22.98 0.51 1.23
N GLY A 168 23.34 1.06 0.08
CA GLY A 168 23.62 0.28 -1.13
C GLY A 168 22.45 -0.11 -2.03
N ARG A 169 21.25 0.45 -1.83
CA ARG A 169 20.14 0.38 -2.79
C ARG A 169 19.13 1.52 -2.57
N GLU A 170 19.59 2.77 -2.67
CA GLU A 170 18.70 3.93 -2.91
C GLU A 170 18.14 3.93 -4.35
N ALA A 171 18.32 2.84 -5.08
CA ALA A 171 17.61 2.52 -6.32
C ALA A 171 16.40 1.64 -5.93
N THR A 172 15.16 2.09 -5.93
CA THR A 172 14.56 3.27 -6.54
C THR A 172 13.13 3.25 -6.03
N ALA A 173 12.58 4.38 -5.57
CA ALA A 173 11.13 4.59 -5.52
C ALA A 173 10.51 4.66 -6.93
N ASP A 174 11.13 3.99 -7.90
CA ASP A 174 10.71 3.90 -9.28
C ASP A 174 9.74 2.73 -9.37
N PRO A 175 8.44 3.01 -9.60
CA PRO A 175 7.44 1.96 -9.75
C PRO A 175 7.80 0.98 -10.87
N VAL A 176 8.51 1.44 -11.91
CA VAL A 176 8.92 0.60 -13.06
C VAL A 176 9.95 -0.44 -12.64
N ALA A 177 10.94 -0.05 -11.84
CA ALA A 177 11.94 -0.98 -11.31
C ALA A 177 11.30 -2.03 -10.39
N LEU A 178 10.39 -1.61 -9.51
CA LEU A 178 9.65 -2.51 -8.62
C LEU A 178 8.81 -3.51 -9.41
N ARG A 179 8.10 -3.05 -10.44
CA ARG A 179 7.35 -3.93 -11.34
C ARG A 179 8.26 -4.97 -11.99
N ARG A 180 9.43 -4.57 -12.48
CA ARG A 180 10.42 -5.47 -13.07
C ARG A 180 10.92 -6.51 -12.07
N ASP A 181 11.12 -6.13 -10.81
CA ASP A 181 11.51 -7.07 -9.76
C ASP A 181 10.42 -8.11 -9.48
N VAL A 182 9.14 -7.71 -9.52
CA VAL A 182 8.00 -8.65 -9.41
C VAL A 182 7.91 -9.57 -10.63
N GLU A 183 8.05 -9.05 -11.85
CA GLU A 183 8.08 -9.87 -13.07
C GLU A 183 9.23 -10.88 -13.04
N ARG A 184 10.40 -10.48 -12.53
CA ARG A 184 11.56 -11.36 -12.33
C ARG A 184 11.29 -12.40 -11.24
N TYR A 185 10.61 -12.05 -10.17
CA TYR A 185 10.21 -13.01 -9.15
C TYR A 185 9.25 -14.05 -9.71
N VAL A 186 8.22 -13.62 -10.44
CA VAL A 186 7.24 -14.51 -11.08
C VAL A 186 7.90 -15.43 -12.12
N SER A 187 8.91 -14.96 -12.84
CA SER A 187 9.65 -15.79 -13.81
C SER A 187 10.48 -16.91 -13.18
N LEU A 188 10.76 -16.85 -11.86
CA LEU A 188 11.33 -17.97 -11.10
C LEU A 188 10.33 -19.11 -10.86
N ALA A 189 9.08 -18.97 -11.31
CA ALA A 189 7.98 -19.89 -11.09
C ALA A 189 7.87 -20.30 -9.60
N PRO A 190 7.63 -19.35 -8.69
CA PRO A 190 7.45 -19.66 -7.27
C PRO A 190 6.19 -20.51 -7.06
N PRO A 191 6.17 -21.46 -6.12
CA PRO A 191 4.95 -22.17 -5.75
C PRO A 191 3.77 -21.21 -5.52
N ALA A 192 2.56 -21.62 -5.89
CA ALA A 192 1.36 -20.77 -5.76
C ALA A 192 1.16 -20.25 -4.32
N ASP A 193 1.51 -21.06 -3.33
CA ASP A 193 1.43 -20.65 -1.93
C ASP A 193 2.47 -19.58 -1.55
N GLU A 194 3.66 -19.59 -2.14
CA GLU A 194 4.67 -18.54 -1.97
C GLU A 194 4.22 -17.22 -2.62
N ALA A 195 3.62 -17.26 -3.82
CA ALA A 195 3.07 -16.08 -4.47
C ALA A 195 1.87 -15.48 -3.69
N ARG A 196 0.98 -16.32 -3.15
CA ARG A 196 -0.10 -15.89 -2.23
C ARG A 196 0.45 -15.32 -0.94
N ALA A 197 1.51 -15.92 -0.39
CA ALA A 197 2.14 -15.44 0.82
C ALA A 197 2.81 -14.08 0.60
N LEU A 198 3.51 -13.86 -0.52
CA LEU A 198 4.03 -12.54 -0.89
C LEU A 198 2.91 -11.50 -0.92
N ARG A 199 1.78 -11.79 -1.58
CA ARG A 199 0.63 -10.87 -1.61
C ARG A 199 0.18 -10.49 -0.19
N ARG A 200 0.08 -11.45 0.73
CA ARG A 200 -0.28 -11.17 2.13
C ARG A 200 0.78 -10.37 2.89
N VAL A 201 2.07 -10.64 2.65
CA VAL A 201 3.15 -9.88 3.27
C VAL A 201 3.12 -8.42 2.82
N LEU A 202 2.93 -8.16 1.52
CA LEU A 202 2.84 -6.80 0.99
C LEU A 202 1.60 -6.06 1.50
N ASP A 203 0.45 -6.73 1.56
CA ASP A 203 -0.77 -6.17 2.16
C ASP A 203 -0.60 -5.88 3.66
N HIS A 204 0.14 -6.73 4.37
CA HIS A 204 0.48 -6.50 5.77
C HIS A 204 1.39 -5.28 5.94
N LEU A 205 2.49 -5.19 5.17
CA LEU A 205 3.48 -4.11 5.27
C LEU A 205 2.83 -2.73 5.18
N VAL A 206 2.00 -2.49 4.17
CA VAL A 206 1.31 -1.20 3.94
C VAL A 206 0.27 -0.85 5.03
N ARG A 207 -0.08 -1.79 5.91
CA ARG A 207 -1.04 -1.56 7.00
C ARG A 207 -0.37 -1.34 8.35
N ILE A 208 0.95 -1.55 8.47
CA ILE A 208 1.67 -1.56 9.75
C ILE A 208 1.66 -0.19 10.43
N ASP A 209 1.77 0.89 9.66
CA ASP A 209 1.79 2.25 10.18
C ASP A 209 0.38 2.82 10.44
N GLY A 210 -0.64 2.18 9.86
CA GLY A 210 -2.05 2.58 9.93
C GLY A 210 -2.38 3.81 9.09
N VAL A 211 -1.49 4.23 8.18
CA VAL A 211 -1.67 5.38 7.28
C VAL A 211 -1.66 4.86 5.85
N GLU A 212 -2.84 4.77 5.22
CA GLU A 212 -2.89 4.41 3.81
C GLU A 212 -2.39 5.56 2.94
N HIS A 213 -1.19 5.43 2.36
CA HIS A 213 -0.71 6.37 1.35
C HIS A 213 -1.31 6.03 -0.02
N GLY A 214 -1.79 7.05 -0.73
CA GLY A 214 -2.42 6.86 -2.05
C GLY A 214 -1.48 6.22 -3.08
N GLU A 215 -0.17 6.52 -2.99
CA GLU A 215 0.83 6.02 -3.94
C GLU A 215 1.10 4.53 -3.77
N GLU A 216 1.18 4.03 -2.54
CA GLU A 216 1.36 2.62 -2.24
C GLU A 216 0.20 1.78 -2.76
N ARG A 217 -1.03 2.29 -2.64
CA ARG A 217 -2.22 1.61 -3.20
C ARG A 217 -2.17 1.50 -4.72
N VAL A 218 -1.67 2.53 -5.41
CA VAL A 218 -1.52 2.50 -6.88
C VAL A 218 -0.50 1.43 -7.28
N VAL A 219 0.64 1.37 -6.59
CA VAL A 219 1.70 0.40 -6.81
C VAL A 219 1.23 -1.03 -6.47
N LEU A 220 0.64 -1.23 -5.29
CA LEU A 220 0.10 -2.53 -4.88
C LEU A 220 -0.96 -3.05 -5.85
N GLY A 221 -1.80 -2.18 -6.40
CA GLY A 221 -2.80 -2.58 -7.40
C GLY A 221 -2.16 -3.22 -8.63
N GLU A 222 -1.03 -2.69 -9.11
CA GLU A 222 -0.28 -3.28 -10.21
C GLU A 222 0.37 -4.62 -9.82
N ILE A 223 1.04 -4.65 -8.67
CA ILE A 223 1.74 -5.85 -8.17
C ILE A 223 0.77 -6.99 -7.92
N PHE A 224 -0.37 -6.71 -7.29
CA PHE A 224 -1.41 -7.72 -7.04
C PHE A 224 -2.02 -8.21 -8.36
N GLY A 225 -2.19 -7.34 -9.34
CA GLY A 225 -2.59 -7.74 -10.68
C GLY A 225 -1.61 -8.71 -11.34
N LEU A 226 -0.29 -8.47 -11.22
CA LEU A 226 0.75 -9.37 -11.73
C LEU A 226 0.74 -10.73 -11.01
N LEU A 227 0.61 -10.72 -9.68
CA LEU A 227 0.55 -11.96 -8.88
C LEU A 227 -0.75 -12.74 -9.17
N ASP A 228 -1.88 -12.06 -9.33
CA ASP A 228 -3.16 -12.69 -9.62
C ASP A 228 -3.18 -13.29 -11.03
N ARG A 229 -2.58 -12.61 -12.01
CA ARG A 229 -2.34 -13.16 -13.35
C ARG A 229 -1.52 -14.44 -13.28
N TYR A 230 -0.43 -14.43 -12.51
CA TYR A 230 0.40 -15.61 -12.30
C TYR A 230 -0.36 -16.77 -11.65
N LEU A 231 -1.13 -16.48 -10.59
CA LEU A 231 -1.84 -17.50 -9.81
C LEU A 231 -3.03 -18.12 -10.55
N THR A 232 -3.72 -17.34 -11.37
CA THR A 232 -4.94 -17.78 -12.06
C THR A 232 -4.67 -18.28 -13.48
N GLY A 233 -3.56 -17.86 -14.09
CA GLY A 233 -3.28 -18.11 -15.52
C GLY A 233 -4.23 -17.37 -16.48
N SER A 234 -5.18 -16.59 -15.95
CA SER A 234 -6.15 -15.84 -16.73
C SER A 234 -5.64 -14.46 -17.09
N PRO A 235 -6.06 -13.89 -18.24
CA PRO A 235 -5.79 -12.49 -18.54
C PRO A 235 -6.50 -11.61 -17.52
N SER A 236 -5.73 -11.01 -16.60
CA SER A 236 -6.22 -9.92 -15.75
C SER A 236 -6.56 -8.70 -16.61
N PRO A 237 -7.51 -7.84 -16.20
CA PRO A 237 -7.80 -6.61 -16.92
C PRO A 237 -6.50 -5.86 -17.23
N SER A 238 -6.29 -5.65 -18.52
CA SER A 238 -5.06 -5.17 -19.10
C SER A 238 -5.30 -3.76 -19.63
N PHE A 239 -4.53 -2.81 -19.10
CA PHE A 239 -4.51 -1.43 -19.55
C PHE A 239 -3.26 -1.21 -20.36
N ARG A 240 -3.34 -0.45 -21.44
CA ARG A 240 -2.20 -0.08 -22.29
C ARG A 240 -2.00 1.41 -22.25
N VAL A 241 -0.76 1.82 -22.06
CA VAL A 241 -0.36 3.22 -22.25
C VAL A 241 0.13 3.36 -23.68
N LEU A 242 -0.58 4.19 -24.43
CA LEU A 242 -0.25 4.56 -25.80
C LEU A 242 0.39 5.93 -25.80
N VAL A 243 1.48 6.09 -26.53
CA VAL A 243 2.12 7.38 -26.82
C VAL A 243 1.87 7.72 -28.27
N VAL A 244 1.38 8.93 -28.52
CA VAL A 244 1.08 9.42 -29.87
C VAL A 244 2.09 10.52 -30.20
N PRO A 245 3.09 10.26 -31.07
CA PRO A 245 4.04 11.28 -31.48
C PRO A 245 3.31 12.43 -32.19
N GLN A 246 3.74 13.66 -31.93
CA GLN A 246 3.22 14.88 -32.58
C GLN A 246 4.20 15.44 -33.63
N SER A 247 5.41 14.91 -33.70
CA SER A 247 6.44 15.24 -34.69
C SER A 247 7.42 14.08 -34.88
N ASP A 248 8.18 14.10 -35.98
CA ASP A 248 9.22 13.10 -36.25
C ASP A 248 10.30 13.08 -35.14
N GLU A 249 10.65 14.26 -34.60
CA GLU A 249 11.57 14.39 -33.46
C GLU A 249 11.05 13.69 -32.20
N GLN A 250 9.73 13.71 -31.96
CA GLN A 250 9.11 12.97 -30.86
C GLN A 250 9.06 11.47 -31.14
N GLU A 251 8.86 11.06 -32.40
CA GLU A 251 8.92 9.66 -32.79
C GLU A 251 10.33 9.08 -32.50
N ASP A 252 11.39 9.79 -32.89
CA ASP A 252 12.77 9.42 -32.59
C ASP A 252 13.05 9.36 -31.08
N ALA A 253 12.53 10.34 -30.31
CA ALA A 253 12.66 10.36 -28.86
C ALA A 253 11.95 9.17 -28.19
N ILE A 254 10.77 8.77 -28.68
CA ILE A 254 10.04 7.61 -28.15
C ILE A 254 10.81 6.32 -28.42
N VAL A 255 11.34 6.14 -29.62
CA VAL A 255 12.13 4.95 -30.00
C VAL A 255 13.42 4.88 -29.17
N ALA A 256 14.06 6.02 -28.90
CA ALA A 256 15.24 6.09 -28.05
C ALA A 256 14.93 5.79 -26.57
N LEU A 257 13.81 6.29 -26.04
CA LEU A 257 13.42 6.10 -24.64
C LEU A 257 12.89 4.70 -24.37
N VAL A 258 12.11 4.13 -25.30
CA VAL A 258 11.48 2.81 -25.14
C VAL A 258 11.67 2.00 -26.43
N PRO A 259 12.84 1.37 -26.61
CA PRO A 259 13.16 0.59 -27.82
C PRO A 259 12.21 -0.58 -28.07
N GLU A 260 11.57 -1.08 -27.01
CA GLU A 260 10.62 -2.20 -27.06
C GLU A 260 9.19 -1.75 -27.42
N ALA A 261 8.96 -0.45 -27.59
CA ALA A 261 7.64 0.08 -27.89
C ALA A 261 7.14 -0.42 -29.25
N LYS A 262 5.97 -1.06 -29.23
CA LYS A 262 5.37 -1.59 -30.46
C LYS A 262 4.60 -0.49 -31.19
N ARG A 263 5.04 -0.16 -32.40
CA ARG A 263 4.34 0.75 -33.33
C ARG A 263 3.04 0.11 -33.81
N GLY A 264 1.94 0.85 -33.77
CA GLY A 264 0.64 0.43 -34.28
C GLY A 264 -0.13 1.59 -34.91
N HIS A 265 -0.96 1.28 -35.91
CA HIS A 265 -1.87 2.26 -36.52
C HIS A 265 -3.23 2.23 -35.81
N ARG A 266 -3.81 3.40 -35.54
CA ARG A 266 -5.12 3.60 -34.90
C ARG A 266 -5.89 4.73 -35.59
N ALA A 267 -7.17 4.91 -35.23
CA ALA A 267 -8.09 5.91 -35.80
C ALA A 267 -7.70 7.40 -35.60
N GLY A 268 -6.45 7.68 -35.20
CA GLY A 268 -5.86 9.01 -35.09
C GLY A 268 -4.39 9.07 -35.52
N GLY A 269 -3.90 8.07 -36.26
CA GLY A 269 -2.53 8.00 -36.75
C GLY A 269 -1.70 6.89 -36.10
N VAL A 270 -0.39 7.12 -35.99
CA VAL A 270 0.59 6.19 -35.42
C VAL A 270 0.61 6.33 -33.90
N ALA A 271 0.59 5.21 -33.19
CA ALA A 271 0.75 5.17 -31.74
C ALA A 271 1.75 4.08 -31.33
N TYR A 272 2.50 4.35 -30.28
CA TYR A 272 3.48 3.45 -29.68
C TYR A 272 2.95 2.90 -28.36
N ALA A 273 2.85 1.58 -28.24
CA ALA A 273 2.44 0.96 -26.98
C ALA A 273 3.65 0.76 -26.06
N LEU A 274 3.66 1.44 -24.91
CA LEU A 274 4.74 1.34 -23.92
C LEU A 274 4.73 0.02 -23.15
N GLY A 275 3.55 -0.58 -22.99
CA GLY A 275 3.39 -1.83 -22.26
C GLY A 275 1.94 -2.13 -21.90
N THR A 276 1.75 -3.27 -21.26
CA THR A 276 0.47 -3.70 -20.66
C THR A 276 0.59 -3.66 -19.14
N PHE A 277 -0.38 -3.08 -18.46
CA PHE A 277 -0.47 -2.88 -17.02
C PHE A 277 -1.71 -3.58 -16.48
N CYS A 278 -1.70 -4.01 -15.22
CA CYS A 278 -2.84 -4.67 -14.58
C CYS A 278 -3.77 -3.70 -13.84
N SER A 279 -3.25 -2.52 -13.48
CA SER A 279 -3.98 -1.47 -12.79
C SER A 279 -4.12 -0.21 -13.66
N ARG A 280 -5.35 0.29 -13.79
CA ARG A 280 -5.61 1.55 -14.50
C ARG A 280 -4.93 2.73 -13.82
N ALA A 281 -5.02 2.82 -12.50
CA ALA A 281 -4.41 3.90 -11.74
C ALA A 281 -2.88 3.90 -11.90
N TYR A 282 -2.27 2.72 -11.98
CA TYR A 282 -0.84 2.59 -12.25
C TYR A 282 -0.51 3.02 -13.68
N ALA A 283 -1.27 2.56 -14.68
CA ALA A 283 -1.11 2.99 -16.07
C ALA A 283 -1.26 4.51 -16.23
N GLU A 284 -2.19 5.14 -15.50
CA GLU A 284 -2.37 6.59 -15.46
C GLU A 284 -1.17 7.31 -14.83
N LYS A 285 -0.60 6.78 -13.73
CA LYS A 285 0.62 7.32 -13.11
C LYS A 285 1.83 7.24 -14.06
N ILE A 286 2.00 6.13 -14.76
CA ILE A 286 3.05 5.99 -15.79
C ILE A 286 2.81 6.98 -16.94
N SER A 287 1.57 7.06 -17.43
CA SER A 287 1.16 7.98 -18.49
C SER A 287 1.43 9.45 -18.13
N GLU A 288 1.24 9.83 -16.87
CA GLU A 288 1.55 11.17 -16.36
C GLU A 288 3.04 11.49 -16.44
N ALA A 289 3.92 10.57 -16.05
CA ALA A 289 5.37 10.77 -16.12
C ALA A 289 5.86 11.10 -17.56
N TYR A 290 5.28 10.43 -18.57
CA TYR A 290 5.57 10.74 -19.98
C TYR A 290 4.91 12.04 -20.45
N ARG A 291 3.73 12.42 -19.93
CA ARG A 291 3.13 13.74 -20.22
C ARG A 291 3.98 14.89 -19.69
N THR A 292 4.57 14.74 -18.51
CA THR A 292 5.51 15.74 -17.95
C THR A 292 6.73 15.92 -18.86
N SER A 293 7.09 14.89 -19.63
CA SER A 293 8.17 14.93 -20.63
C SER A 293 7.73 15.50 -22.00
N GLY A 294 6.51 16.04 -22.10
CA GLY A 294 5.97 16.67 -23.31
C GLY A 294 5.35 15.71 -24.34
N LEU A 295 5.16 14.44 -23.98
CA LEU A 295 4.57 13.43 -24.88
C LEU A 295 3.06 13.29 -24.67
N LEU A 296 2.31 13.17 -25.75
CA LEU A 296 0.87 12.89 -25.68
C LEU A 296 0.67 11.40 -25.36
N THR A 297 0.01 11.10 -24.23
CA THR A 297 -0.24 9.72 -23.81
C THR A 297 -1.70 9.48 -23.45
N VAL A 298 -2.20 8.29 -23.80
CA VAL A 298 -3.58 7.84 -23.56
C VAL A 298 -3.56 6.45 -22.93
N VAL A 299 -4.37 6.25 -21.89
CA VAL A 299 -4.59 4.95 -21.27
C VAL A 299 -5.87 4.34 -21.83
N VAL A 300 -5.78 3.12 -22.37
CA VAL A 300 -6.92 2.37 -22.92
C VAL A 300 -7.00 0.98 -22.29
N SER A 301 -8.19 0.44 -22.12
CA SER A 301 -8.36 -0.99 -21.81
C SER A 301 -8.08 -1.85 -23.06
N GLU A 302 -7.75 -3.13 -22.91
CA GLU A 302 -7.61 -4.03 -24.07
C GLU A 302 -8.90 -4.18 -24.89
N GLU A 303 -10.07 -4.10 -24.26
CA GLU A 303 -11.37 -4.11 -24.95
C GLU A 303 -11.58 -2.85 -25.80
N GLU A 304 -11.22 -1.67 -25.28
CA GLU A 304 -11.22 -0.40 -26.02
C GLU A 304 -10.15 -0.39 -27.13
N ALA A 305 -9.01 -1.04 -26.89
CA ALA A 305 -7.94 -1.17 -27.88
C ALA A 305 -8.26 -2.16 -29.01
N ALA A 306 -9.20 -3.10 -28.80
CA ALA A 306 -9.61 -4.10 -29.79
C ALA A 306 -10.76 -3.63 -30.69
N THR A 307 -11.54 -2.64 -30.26
CA THR A 307 -12.76 -2.16 -30.94
C THR A 307 -12.51 -1.14 -32.05
N VAL A 308 -11.25 -0.78 -32.32
CA VAL A 308 -10.87 0.08 -33.46
C VAL A 308 -10.38 -0.80 -34.62
N ALA A 309 -11.25 -0.99 -35.62
CA ALA A 309 -11.10 -1.90 -36.76
C ALA A 309 -9.83 -1.65 -37.61
N PRO A 310 -9.32 -2.67 -38.32
CA PRO A 310 -8.27 -2.47 -39.33
C PRO A 310 -8.79 -1.56 -40.47
N PRO A 311 -7.90 -0.79 -41.12
CA PRO A 311 -8.30 0.04 -42.27
C PRO A 311 -8.91 -0.84 -43.37
N PRO A 312 -9.85 -0.31 -44.18
CA PRO A 312 -10.27 -1.00 -45.39
C PRO A 312 -9.02 -1.28 -46.23
N ALA A 313 -8.93 -2.51 -46.75
CA ALA A 313 -7.87 -2.89 -47.66
C ALA A 313 -7.84 -1.88 -48.82
N ASP A 314 -6.63 -1.39 -49.11
CA ASP A 314 -6.33 -0.57 -50.29
C ASP A 314 -6.81 -1.36 -51.51
N GLU A 315 -7.96 -1.00 -52.08
CA GLU A 315 -8.39 -1.48 -53.38
C GLU A 315 -7.41 -0.89 -54.38
N GLY A 316 -6.45 -1.72 -54.76
CA GLY A 316 -5.42 -1.39 -55.72
C GLY A 316 -6.02 -0.81 -56.99
N ASP A 317 -5.43 0.31 -57.38
CA ASP A 317 -5.34 0.91 -58.70
C ASP A 317 -5.51 -0.14 -59.84
N GLU A 318 -6.75 -0.39 -60.26
CA GLU A 318 -7.04 -0.98 -61.57
C GLU A 318 -6.82 0.10 -62.63
N ALA A 319 -5.56 0.24 -63.01
CA ALA A 319 -5.15 0.87 -64.26
C ALA A 319 -5.82 0.10 -65.42
N ASN A 320 -6.80 0.73 -66.04
CA ASN A 320 -7.44 0.26 -67.26
C ASN A 320 -6.64 0.77 -68.49
N PRO A 321 -6.15 -0.11 -69.40
CA PRO A 321 -5.59 0.32 -70.68
C PRO A 321 -6.67 0.77 -71.68
#